data_AF-A0A9P1MLB6-F1
#
_entry.id   AF-A0A9P1MLB6-F1
#
_cell.length_a   1.000
_cell.length_b   1.000
_cell.length_c   1.000
_cell.angle_alpha   90.00
_cell.angle_beta   90.00
_cell.angle_gamma   90.00
#
_symmetry.space_group_name_H-M   'P 1'
#
loop_
_entity.id
_entity.type
_entity.pdbx_description
1 polymer ?
#
loop_
_entity_poly.entity_id
_entity_poly.type
_entity_poly.pdbx_seq_one_letter_code
_entity_poly.pdbx_strand_id
1 'polypeptide(L)'
;MPAKDYPSISEYAKAQRELGSCLPEFRATVIKSLQTGATVGVPFGAYVAYRQHGLAMKPFLGKSLATWMTCTIAFSCMGLMVGTYNCLRVKM
;
A
#
# COMPACT_ATOMS: atom_id res chain seq x y z
N MET A 1 4.94 18.44 37.02
CA MET A 1 4.53 17.16 36.43
C MET A 1 5.11 17.12 35.03
N PRO A 2 5.89 16.11 34.64
CA PRO A 2 6.50 16.07 33.31
C PRO A 2 5.40 16.08 32.25
N ALA A 3 5.63 16.79 31.15
CA ALA A 3 4.74 16.83 30.00
C ALA A 3 4.52 15.40 29.51
N LYS A 4 3.26 15.03 29.29
CA LYS A 4 2.86 13.69 28.88
C LYS A 4 3.38 13.45 27.45
N ASP A 5 4.42 12.65 27.29
CA ASP A 5 5.08 12.38 25.99
C ASP A 5 4.16 11.67 24.97
N TYR A 6 3.03 11.13 25.43
CA TYR A 6 2.05 10.48 24.59
C TYR A 6 0.63 10.75 25.10
N PRO A 7 -0.29 11.17 24.22
CA PRO A 7 -1.70 11.33 24.55
C PRO A 7 -2.32 10.01 25.04
N SER A 8 -3.29 10.10 25.94
CA SER A 8 -4.11 8.92 26.27
C SER A 8 -5.00 8.53 25.09
N ILE A 9 -5.43 7.27 25.02
CA ILE A 9 -6.32 6.74 23.96
C ILE A 9 -7.55 7.65 23.75
N SER A 10 -8.08 8.22 24.83
CA SER A 10 -9.20 9.18 24.81
C SER A 10 -8.88 10.53 24.15
N GLU A 11 -7.65 11.04 24.32
CA GLU A 11 -7.17 12.28 23.69
C GLU A 11 -6.91 12.05 22.19
N TYR A 12 -6.31 10.90 21.83
CA TYR A 12 -6.17 10.47 20.44
C TYR A 12 -7.51 10.35 19.73
N ALA A 13 -8.50 9.71 20.37
CA ALA A 13 -9.82 9.50 19.78
C ALA A 13 -10.59 10.82 19.59
N LYS A 14 -10.42 11.79 20.50
CA LYS A 14 -10.97 13.14 20.33
C LYS A 14 -10.28 13.89 19.21
N ALA A 15 -8.95 13.90 19.17
CA ALA A 15 -8.18 14.56 18.13
C ALA A 15 -8.48 13.98 16.74
N GLN A 16 -8.65 12.65 16.62
CA GLN A 16 -9.10 12.02 15.37
C GLN A 16 -10.53 12.41 14.96
N ARG A 17 -11.44 12.62 15.93
CA ARG A 17 -12.80 13.09 15.64
C ARG A 17 -12.81 14.56 15.20
N GLU A 18 -11.93 15.39 15.75
CA GLU A 18 -11.81 16.82 15.42
C GLU A 18 -11.09 17.08 14.10
N LEU A 19 -10.05 16.29 13.77
CA LEU A 19 -9.30 16.42 12.51
C LEU A 19 -10.09 16.03 11.26
N GLY A 20 -11.27 15.43 11.43
CA GLY A 20 -12.13 15.04 10.32
C GLY A 20 -11.65 13.81 9.57
N SER A 21 -12.55 13.20 8.81
CA SER A 21 -12.32 11.92 8.17
C SER A 21 -11.26 12.01 7.07
N CYS A 22 -10.09 11.40 7.30
CA CYS A 22 -9.01 11.23 6.34
C CYS A 22 -9.37 10.29 5.15
N LEU A 23 -10.64 9.88 5.02
CA LEU A 23 -11.18 9.01 3.98
C LEU A 23 -10.77 9.38 2.54
N PRO A 24 -10.83 10.66 2.08
CA PRO A 24 -10.48 10.99 0.71
C PRO A 24 -8.97 10.86 0.44
N GLU A 25 -8.12 11.28 1.37
CA GLU A 25 -6.66 11.16 1.24
C GLU A 25 -6.19 9.71 1.36
N PHE A 26 -6.80 8.96 2.28
CA PHE A 26 -6.60 7.52 2.40
C PHE A 26 -6.97 6.82 1.09
N ARG A 27 -8.16 7.11 0.55
CA ARG A 27 -8.63 6.54 -0.71
C ARG A 27 -7.70 6.90 -1.86
N ALA A 28 -7.25 8.15 -1.96
CA ALA A 28 -6.31 8.58 -2.99
C ALA A 28 -4.98 7.82 -2.89
N THR A 29 -4.46 7.63 -1.67
CA THR A 29 -3.21 6.89 -1.41
C THR A 29 -3.35 5.41 -1.76
N VAL A 30 -4.47 4.77 -1.40
CA VAL A 30 -4.76 3.38 -1.74
C VAL A 30 -4.94 3.19 -3.24
N ILE A 31 -5.65 4.10 -3.92
CA ILE A 31 -5.80 4.05 -5.39
C ILE A 31 -4.43 4.21 -6.07
N LYS A 32 -3.62 5.18 -5.64
CA LYS A 32 -2.31 5.45 -6.24
C LYS A 32 -1.35 4.28 -6.06
N SER A 33 -1.35 3.66 -4.88
CA SER A 33 -0.52 2.49 -4.60
C SER A 33 -0.96 1.26 -5.39
N LEU A 34 -2.26 1.02 -5.55
CA LEU A 34 -2.80 -0.01 -6.43
C LEU A 34 -2.37 0.23 -7.89
N GLN A 35 -2.54 1.45 -8.39
CA GLN A 35 -2.14 1.82 -9.75
C GLN A 35 -0.63 1.61 -9.97
N THR A 36 0.19 1.99 -8.99
CA THR A 36 1.65 1.81 -9.03
C THR A 36 2.01 0.33 -9.05
N GLY A 37 1.39 -0.48 -8.19
CA GLY A 37 1.58 -1.93 -8.16
C GLY A 37 1.20 -2.60 -9.47
N ALA A 38 0.06 -2.20 -10.04
CA ALA A 38 -0.42 -2.72 -11.31
C ALA A 38 0.48 -2.33 -12.49
N THR A 39 0.98 -1.09 -12.54
CA THR A 39 1.85 -0.62 -13.64
C THR A 39 3.27 -1.19 -13.53
N VAL A 40 3.85 -1.23 -12.34
CA VAL A 40 5.22 -1.77 -12.13
C VAL A 40 5.24 -3.29 -12.21
N GLY A 41 4.18 -3.97 -11.77
CA GLY A 41 4.11 -5.43 -11.76
C GLY A 41 4.12 -6.07 -13.15
N VAL A 42 3.63 -5.39 -14.19
CA VAL A 42 3.58 -5.93 -15.56
C VAL A 42 4.97 -6.14 -16.15
N PRO A 43 5.84 -5.11 -16.27
CA PRO A 43 7.19 -5.31 -16.78
C PRO A 43 8.04 -6.21 -15.87
N PHE A 44 7.84 -6.12 -14.55
CA PHE A 44 8.55 -6.98 -13.60
C PHE A 44 8.16 -8.46 -13.75
N GLY A 45 6.86 -8.76 -13.86
CA GLY A 45 6.38 -10.12 -14.05
C GLY A 45 6.82 -10.71 -15.38
N ALA A 46 6.78 -9.93 -16.46
CA ALA A 46 7.29 -10.36 -17.76
C ALA A 46 8.80 -10.67 -17.71
N TYR A 47 9.59 -9.81 -17.05
CA TYR A 47 11.03 -10.02 -16.89
C TYR A 47 11.34 -11.30 -16.09
N VAL A 48 10.69 -11.49 -14.94
CA VAL A 48 10.90 -12.67 -14.08
C VAL A 48 10.49 -13.96 -14.80
N ALA A 49 9.35 -13.94 -15.49
CA ALA A 49 8.87 -15.10 -16.25
C ALA A 49 9.80 -15.46 -17.40
N TYR A 50 10.31 -14.46 -18.13
CA TYR A 50 11.29 -14.65 -19.20
C TYR A 50 12.59 -15.26 -18.65
N ARG A 51 13.10 -14.74 -17.53
CA ARG A 51 14.32 -15.23 -16.86
C ARG A 51 14.19 -16.68 -16.37
N GLN A 52 13.01 -17.10 -15.93
CA GLN A 52 12.78 -18.43 -15.34
C GLN A 52 12.38 -19.50 -16.36
N HIS A 53 11.61 -19.15 -17.39
CA HIS A 53 11.00 -20.12 -18.30
C HIS A 53 11.22 -19.82 -19.79
N GLY A 54 11.96 -18.75 -20.12
CA GLY A 54 12.23 -18.36 -21.50
C GLY A 54 10.93 -18.04 -22.27
N LEU A 55 10.83 -18.56 -23.49
CA LEU A 55 9.68 -18.34 -24.40
C LEU A 55 8.60 -19.43 -24.30
N ALA A 56 8.70 -20.35 -23.34
CA ALA A 56 7.67 -21.37 -23.15
C ALA A 56 6.35 -20.70 -22.72
N MET A 57 5.39 -20.58 -23.63
CA MET A 57 4.19 -19.74 -23.47
C MET A 57 3.34 -20.07 -22.25
N LYS A 58 3.08 -21.36 -21.97
CA LYS A 58 2.30 -21.77 -20.79
C LYS A 58 2.94 -21.34 -19.46
N PRO A 59 4.19 -21.71 -19.15
CA PRO A 59 4.81 -21.30 -17.89
C PRO A 59 5.14 -19.81 -17.85
N PHE A 60 5.44 -19.19 -19.00
CA PHE A 60 5.66 -17.75 -19.10
C PHE A 60 4.42 -16.94 -18.67
N LEU A 61 3.25 -17.26 -19.21
CA LEU A 61 2.02 -16.53 -18.88
C LEU A 61 1.64 -16.73 -17.41
N GLY A 62 1.72 -17.97 -16.92
CA GLY A 62 1.38 -18.32 -15.54
C GLY A 62 2.26 -17.59 -14.53
N LYS A 63 3.58 -17.58 -14.75
CA LYS A 63 4.51 -16.84 -13.88
C LYS A 63 4.35 -15.34 -14.02
N SER A 64 4.22 -14.81 -15.23
CA SER A 64 4.03 -13.37 -15.43
C SER A 64 2.83 -12.85 -14.65
N LEU A 65 1.68 -13.53 -14.75
CA LEU A 65 0.47 -13.19 -14.01
C LEU A 65 0.64 -13.34 -12.51
N ALA A 66 1.24 -14.43 -12.03
CA ALA A 66 1.47 -14.64 -10.61
C ALA A 66 2.33 -13.52 -10.02
N THR A 67 3.46 -13.19 -10.67
CA THR A 67 4.37 -12.14 -10.20
C THR A 67 3.72 -10.76 -10.27
N TRP A 68 2.94 -10.48 -11.32
CA TRP A 68 2.18 -9.24 -11.44
C TRP A 68 1.16 -9.07 -10.30
N MET A 69 0.39 -10.12 -10.00
CA MET A 69 -0.55 -10.10 -8.87
C MET A 69 0.18 -9.91 -7.54
N THR A 70 1.28 -10.62 -7.32
CA THR A 70 2.07 -10.47 -6.08
C THR A 70 2.61 -9.05 -5.93
N CYS A 71 3.15 -8.43 -6.98
CA CYS A 71 3.58 -7.04 -6.95
C CYS A 71 2.41 -6.09 -6.63
N THR A 72 1.27 -6.27 -7.30
CA THR A 72 0.08 -5.43 -7.09
C THR A 72 -0.40 -5.52 -5.63
N ILE A 73 -0.44 -6.73 -5.06
CA ILE A 73 -0.81 -6.94 -3.65
C ILE A 73 0.22 -6.29 -2.73
N ALA A 74 1.51 -6.49 -2.96
CA ALA A 74 2.57 -5.93 -2.11
C ALA A 74 2.51 -4.39 -2.06
N PHE A 75 2.39 -3.74 -3.21
CA PHE A 75 2.24 -2.27 -3.29
C PHE A 75 0.92 -1.79 -2.67
N SER A 76 -0.16 -2.55 -2.82
CA SER A 76 -1.44 -2.22 -2.16
C SER A 76 -1.33 -2.31 -0.63
N CYS A 77 -0.67 -3.34 -0.09
CA CYS A 77 -0.41 -3.45 1.35
C CYS A 77 0.48 -2.30 1.86
N MET A 78 1.52 -1.94 1.12
CA MET A 78 2.35 -0.76 1.45
C MET A 78 1.52 0.52 1.44
N GLY A 79 0.65 0.71 0.45
CA GLY A 79 -0.26 1.85 0.38
C GLY A 79 -1.26 1.91 1.52
N LEU A 80 -1.81 0.77 1.93
CA LEU A 80 -2.67 0.66 3.11
C LEU A 80 -1.91 1.08 4.37
N MET A 81 -0.70 0.56 4.59
CA MET A 81 0.11 0.91 5.76
C MET A 81 0.50 2.40 5.78
N VAL A 82 0.89 2.97 4.63
CA VAL A 82 1.25 4.39 4.53
C VAL A 82 0.01 5.27 4.71
N GLY A 83 -1.11 4.90 4.09
CA GLY A 83 -2.37 5.61 4.23
C GLY A 83 -2.88 5.58 5.67
N THR A 84 -2.86 4.43 6.34
CA THR A 84 -3.24 4.33 7.75
C THR A 84 -2.26 5.09 8.64
N TYR A 85 -0.95 4.99 8.41
CA TYR A 85 0.04 5.75 9.16
C TYR A 85 -0.20 7.25 9.06
N ASN A 86 -0.38 7.79 7.84
CA ASN A 86 -0.62 9.22 7.64
C ASN A 86 -1.95 9.69 8.25
N CYS A 87 -3.00 8.87 8.19
CA CYS A 87 -4.29 9.21 8.80
C CYS A 87 -4.32 9.04 10.33
N LEU A 88 -3.54 8.11 10.89
CA LEU A 88 -3.44 7.89 12.34
C LEU A 88 -2.40 8.79 12.99
N ARG A 89 -1.49 9.38 12.21
CA ARG A 89 -0.50 10.34 12.69
C ARG A 89 -1.16 11.69 12.95
N VAL A 90 -1.88 11.75 14.06
CA VAL A 90 -2.27 13.01 14.69
C VAL A 90 -0.97 13.72 15.08
N LYS A 91 -0.64 14.82 14.40
CA LYS A 91 0.38 15.76 14.89
C LYS A 91 -0.27 16.55 16.03
N MET A 92 0.02 16.17 17.27
CA MET A 92 -0.20 17.02 18.45
C MET A 92 1.06 17.81 18.74
#